data_AF-A0A967BQN6-F1
#
_entry.id   AF-A0A967BQN6-F1
#
_cell.length_a   1.000
_cell.length_b   1.000
_cell.length_c   1.000
_cell.angle_alpha   90.00
_cell.angle_beta   90.00
_cell.angle_gamma   90.00
#
_symmetry.space_group_name_H-M   'P 1'
#
loop_
_entity.id
_entity.type
_entity.pdbx_description
1 polymer ?
#
loop_
_entity_poly.entity_id
_entity_poly.type
_entity_poly.pdbx_seq_one_letter_code
_entity_poly.pdbx_strand_id
1 'polypeptide(L)'
;MKKLLAILTVGSVFLVGCLGGVKDEKQSFIDATVDATCLVFQADNIFDPALEEQAIAIYKDHGFDADDEDAMMALTEKYQDDEDVQAAITQALEECAGDFADAFADIDTTEEVEEATDGSGEGLEEDLGEVVEEGEVVEGEEAVE
;
A
#
# COMPACT_ATOMS: atom_id res chain seq x y z
N MET A 1 -24.44 51.91 -27.21
CA MET A 1 -24.72 51.34 -25.88
C MET A 1 -24.45 49.83 -25.91
N LYS A 2 -23.50 49.37 -25.09
CA LYS A 2 -23.54 48.11 -24.31
C LYS A 2 -23.76 46.78 -25.05
N LYS A 3 -22.82 46.28 -25.88
CA LYS A 3 -22.78 44.84 -26.25
C LYS A 3 -21.38 44.35 -26.66
N LEU A 4 -20.35 44.51 -25.83
CA LEU A 4 -19.04 43.86 -26.02
C LEU A 4 -18.38 43.52 -24.67
N LEU A 5 -19.08 42.74 -23.85
CA LEU A 5 -18.54 42.13 -22.64
C LEU A 5 -18.95 40.65 -22.61
N ALA A 6 -18.46 39.89 -23.58
CA ALA A 6 -18.43 38.43 -23.54
C ALA A 6 -16.95 38.02 -23.62
N ILE A 7 -16.20 38.45 -22.61
CA ILE A 7 -14.77 38.26 -22.44
C ILE A 7 -14.59 37.16 -21.39
N LEU A 8 -13.96 36.05 -21.79
CA LEU A 8 -13.09 35.21 -20.97
C LEU A 8 -13.66 34.70 -19.62
N THR A 9 -14.53 33.70 -19.65
CA THR A 9 -14.82 32.86 -18.46
C THR A 9 -14.90 31.38 -18.82
N VAL A 10 -13.95 30.88 -19.63
CA VAL A 10 -13.81 29.44 -19.91
C VAL A 10 -12.34 28.97 -19.76
N GLY A 11 -11.44 29.80 -19.23
CA GLY A 11 -9.99 29.54 -19.31
C GLY A 11 -9.20 29.76 -18.03
N SER A 12 -9.76 29.51 -16.83
CA SER A 12 -9.02 29.82 -15.59
C SER A 12 -9.22 28.87 -14.40
N VAL A 13 -9.67 27.63 -14.61
CA VAL A 13 -9.72 26.63 -13.51
C VAL A 13 -8.46 25.74 -13.47
N PHE A 14 -7.54 25.82 -14.43
CA PHE A 14 -6.32 25.01 -14.44
C PHE A 14 -5.10 25.62 -13.72
N LEU A 15 -5.27 26.71 -12.95
CA LEU A 15 -4.15 27.47 -12.35
C LEU A 15 -4.25 27.65 -10.83
N VAL A 16 -4.81 26.67 -10.11
CA VAL A 16 -4.74 26.62 -8.63
C VAL A 16 -3.81 25.50 -8.12
N GLY A 17 -3.30 24.61 -8.98
CA GLY A 17 -2.57 23.41 -8.55
C GLY A 17 -1.05 23.38 -8.75
N CYS A 18 -0.37 24.47 -9.11
CA CYS A 18 1.04 24.40 -9.56
C CYS A 18 1.96 25.43 -8.90
N LEU A 19 1.82 25.65 -7.59
CA LEU A 19 2.63 26.63 -6.83
C LEU A 19 3.13 26.14 -5.46
N GLY A 20 3.04 24.84 -5.18
CA GLY A 20 3.85 24.16 -4.16
C GLY A 20 4.81 23.24 -4.91
N GLY A 21 6.12 23.34 -4.65
CA GLY A 21 7.12 22.56 -5.39
C GLY A 21 6.72 21.10 -5.51
N VAL A 22 6.68 20.60 -6.75
CA VAL A 22 6.40 19.19 -7.05
C VAL A 22 7.46 18.40 -6.31
N LYS A 23 7.13 17.91 -5.10
CA LYS A 23 7.92 16.83 -4.49
C LYS A 23 7.93 15.72 -5.53
N ASP A 24 9.10 15.11 -5.70
CA ASP A 24 9.24 13.95 -6.55
C ASP A 24 8.20 12.89 -6.12
N GLU A 25 7.46 12.32 -7.06
CA GLU A 25 6.39 11.35 -6.78
C GLU A 25 6.91 10.19 -5.92
N LYS A 26 8.15 9.74 -6.17
CA LYS A 26 8.84 8.71 -5.39
C LYS A 26 9.00 9.15 -3.93
N GLN A 27 9.43 10.38 -3.70
CA GLN A 27 9.60 10.91 -2.35
C GLN A 27 8.27 11.07 -1.63
N SER A 28 7.22 11.56 -2.32
CA SER A 28 5.89 11.61 -1.73
C SER A 28 5.37 10.22 -1.37
N PHE A 29 5.64 9.21 -2.21
CA PHE A 29 5.23 7.83 -1.94
C PHE A 29 5.96 7.25 -0.72
N ILE A 30 7.27 7.48 -0.63
CA ILE A 30 8.06 7.12 0.55
C ILE A 30 7.47 7.79 1.78
N ASP A 31 7.33 9.12 1.78
CA ASP A 31 6.81 9.88 2.92
C ASP A 31 5.43 9.36 3.36
N ALA A 32 4.52 9.12 2.41
CA ALA A 32 3.18 8.60 2.70
C ALA A 32 3.20 7.19 3.29
N THR A 33 4.02 6.30 2.73
CA THR A 33 4.14 4.92 3.21
C THR A 33 4.72 4.87 4.61
N VAL A 34 5.71 5.72 4.88
CA VAL A 34 6.30 5.88 6.21
C VAL A 34 5.26 6.35 7.22
N ASP A 35 4.56 7.45 6.93
CA ASP A 35 3.54 8.01 7.83
C ASP A 35 2.43 6.99 8.10
N ALA A 36 1.94 6.31 7.06
CA ALA A 36 0.90 5.29 7.19
C ALA A 36 1.35 4.08 8.01
N THR A 37 2.63 3.70 7.89
CA THR A 37 3.15 2.57 8.67
C THR A 37 3.44 2.97 10.12
N CYS A 38 3.99 4.17 10.33
CA CYS A 38 4.14 4.79 11.65
C CYS A 38 2.82 4.85 12.40
N LEU A 39 1.72 5.19 11.72
CA LEU A 39 0.37 5.18 12.29
C LEU A 39 0.02 3.82 12.91
N VAL A 40 0.32 2.72 12.21
CA VAL A 40 0.04 1.36 12.69
C VAL A 40 0.91 1.00 13.89
N PHE A 41 2.20 1.32 13.86
CA PHE A 41 3.12 1.03 14.97
C PHE A 41 2.87 1.86 16.22
N GLN A 42 2.36 3.09 16.06
CA GLN A 42 2.04 3.98 17.17
C GLN A 42 0.59 3.83 17.66
N ALA A 43 -0.22 3.03 16.99
CA ALA A 43 -1.60 2.79 17.39
C ALA A 43 -1.67 1.94 18.67
N ASP A 44 -2.43 2.41 19.66
CA ASP A 44 -2.72 1.64 20.88
C ASP A 44 -3.48 0.32 20.56
N ASN A 45 -4.19 0.27 19.44
CA ASN A 45 -4.95 -0.89 18.97
C ASN A 45 -4.85 -1.03 17.44
N ILE A 46 -4.05 -1.98 16.98
CA ILE A 46 -3.88 -2.28 15.54
C ILE A 46 -5.16 -2.76 14.84
N PHE A 47 -6.19 -3.15 15.59
CA PHE A 47 -7.48 -3.59 15.05
C PHE A 47 -8.53 -2.48 15.04
N ASP A 48 -8.14 -1.24 15.31
CA ASP A 48 -9.06 -0.11 15.21
C ASP A 48 -9.44 0.12 13.73
N PRO A 49 -10.72 -0.01 13.34
CA PRO A 49 -11.16 0.21 11.96
C PRO A 49 -10.90 1.65 11.48
N ALA A 50 -10.70 2.61 12.39
CA ALA A 50 -10.35 3.98 12.01
C ALA A 50 -8.92 4.11 11.45
N LEU A 51 -8.06 3.10 11.61
CA LEU A 51 -6.69 3.13 11.06
C LEU A 51 -6.68 3.14 9.54
N GLU A 52 -7.61 2.43 8.91
CA GLU A 52 -7.74 2.40 7.46
C GLU A 52 -8.09 3.79 6.90
N GLU A 53 -9.10 4.44 7.47
CA GLU A 53 -9.48 5.81 7.07
C GLU A 53 -8.34 6.82 7.28
N GLN A 54 -7.58 6.67 8.37
CA GLN A 54 -6.42 7.51 8.66
C GLN A 54 -5.27 7.26 7.68
N ALA A 55 -4.99 6.00 7.33
CA ALA A 55 -3.99 5.68 6.32
C ALA A 55 -4.38 6.25 4.94
N ILE A 56 -5.64 6.14 4.53
CA ILE A 56 -6.16 6.76 3.29
C ILE A 56 -5.97 8.27 3.31
N ALA A 57 -6.26 8.93 4.44
CA ALA A 57 -6.07 10.38 4.59
C ALA A 57 -4.60 10.79 4.43
N ILE A 58 -3.66 10.01 4.98
CA ILE A 58 -2.21 10.24 4.82
C ILE A 58 -1.82 10.26 3.34
N TYR A 59 -2.19 9.22 2.57
CA TYR A 59 -1.85 9.17 1.14
C TYR A 59 -2.46 10.34 0.35
N LYS A 60 -3.68 10.77 0.70
CA LYS A 60 -4.31 11.97 0.10
C LYS A 60 -3.58 13.25 0.42
N ASP A 61 -3.12 13.41 1.66
CA ASP A 61 -2.34 14.58 2.08
C ASP A 61 -0.99 14.68 1.34
N HIS A 62 -0.43 13.53 0.92
CA HIS A 62 0.76 13.45 0.07
C HIS A 62 0.47 13.56 -1.44
N GLY A 63 -0.80 13.70 -1.82
CA GLY A 63 -1.24 13.98 -3.19
C GLY A 63 -1.62 12.76 -4.02
N PHE A 64 -1.82 11.60 -3.40
CA PHE A 64 -2.29 10.38 -4.07
C PHE A 64 -3.81 10.25 -3.99
N ASP A 65 -4.41 9.64 -5.01
CA ASP A 65 -5.84 9.32 -5.01
C ASP A 65 -6.08 7.99 -4.30
N ALA A 66 -6.03 8.01 -2.97
CA ALA A 66 -6.16 6.79 -2.17
C ALA A 66 -7.59 6.21 -2.12
N ASP A 67 -8.57 6.86 -2.76
CA ASP A 67 -9.90 6.28 -2.99
C ASP A 67 -9.94 5.40 -4.26
N ASP A 68 -8.93 5.50 -5.12
CA ASP A 68 -8.80 4.72 -6.35
C ASP A 68 -7.84 3.55 -6.13
N GLU A 69 -8.41 2.36 -5.89
CA GLU A 69 -7.64 1.13 -5.68
C GLU A 69 -6.71 0.79 -6.85
N ASP A 70 -7.14 1.03 -8.10
CA ASP A 70 -6.33 0.73 -9.29
C ASP A 70 -5.12 1.67 -9.35
N ALA A 71 -5.31 2.96 -9.02
CA ALA A 71 -4.23 3.93 -8.95
C ALA A 71 -3.21 3.59 -7.84
N MET A 72 -3.70 3.19 -6.67
CA MET A 72 -2.85 2.78 -5.55
C MET A 72 -2.09 1.49 -5.86
N MET A 73 -2.74 0.49 -6.47
CA MET A 73 -2.10 -0.74 -6.88
C MET A 73 -0.99 -0.49 -7.90
N ALA A 74 -1.25 0.36 -8.90
CA ALA A 74 -0.24 0.76 -9.88
C ALA A 74 0.94 1.50 -9.25
N LEU A 75 0.69 2.32 -8.23
CA LEU A 75 1.73 3.04 -7.48
C LEU A 75 2.61 2.06 -6.70
N THR A 76 2.01 1.08 -6.01
CA THR A 76 2.72 0.02 -5.30
C THR A 76 3.53 -0.83 -6.26
N GLU A 77 2.95 -1.34 -7.36
CA GLU A 77 3.68 -2.13 -8.36
C GLU A 77 4.87 -1.38 -8.95
N LYS A 78 4.75 -0.06 -9.11
CA LYS A 78 5.81 0.78 -9.65
C LYS A 78 7.02 0.89 -8.71
N TYR A 79 6.81 0.89 -7.40
CA TYR A 79 7.84 1.24 -6.41
C TYR A 79 8.19 0.12 -5.43
N GLN A 80 7.43 -0.98 -5.40
CA GLN A 80 7.65 -2.11 -4.47
C GLN A 80 9.03 -2.75 -4.63
N ASP A 81 9.60 -2.74 -5.84
CA ASP A 81 10.91 -3.34 -6.16
C ASP A 81 12.03 -2.29 -6.31
N ASP A 82 11.75 -1.02 -6.01
CA ASP A 82 12.75 0.05 -6.06
C ASP A 82 13.63 0.04 -4.80
N GLU A 83 14.94 -0.18 -4.98
CA GLU A 83 15.90 -0.33 -3.87
C GLU A 83 15.96 0.90 -2.96
N ASP A 84 15.80 2.12 -3.50
CA ASP A 84 15.83 3.34 -2.66
C ASP A 84 14.54 3.47 -1.85
N VAL A 85 13.40 3.08 -2.42
CA VAL A 85 12.10 3.07 -1.72
C VAL A 85 12.14 2.05 -0.59
N GLN A 86 12.60 0.83 -0.87
CA GLN A 86 12.74 -0.21 0.14
C GLN A 86 13.70 0.21 1.26
N ALA A 87 14.85 0.80 0.92
CA ALA A 87 15.81 1.27 1.92
C ALA A 87 15.22 2.40 2.79
N ALA A 88 14.53 3.37 2.18
CA ALA A 88 13.90 4.47 2.91
C ALA A 88 12.76 3.99 3.83
N ILE A 89 11.89 3.10 3.34
CA ILE A 89 10.83 2.50 4.15
C ILE A 89 11.43 1.67 5.28
N THR A 90 12.47 0.88 5.04
CA THR A 90 13.13 0.07 6.07
C THR A 90 13.73 0.94 7.17
N GLN A 91 14.47 1.98 6.80
CA GLN A 91 15.02 2.92 7.79
C GLN A 91 13.91 3.58 8.61
N ALA A 92 12.84 4.01 7.94
CA ALA A 92 11.73 4.64 8.62
C ALA A 92 10.94 3.67 9.51
N LEU A 93 10.84 2.39 9.14
CA LEU A 93 10.26 1.35 9.99
C LEU A 93 11.02 1.21 11.31
N GLU A 94 12.36 1.23 11.27
CA GLU A 94 13.20 1.22 12.47
C GLU A 94 12.93 2.45 13.36
N GLU A 95 12.78 3.63 12.74
CA GLU A 95 12.47 4.88 13.45
C GLU A 95 11.04 4.89 14.03
N CYS A 96 10.05 4.42 13.26
CA CYS A 96 8.64 4.32 13.63
C CYS A 96 8.41 3.29 14.74
N ALA A 97 9.12 2.16 14.70
CA ALA A 97 9.05 1.12 15.71
C ALA A 97 9.70 1.55 17.03
N GLY A 98 10.62 2.52 17.02
CA GLY A 98 11.25 3.09 18.21
C GLY A 98 11.71 2.02 19.23
N ASP A 99 11.34 2.20 20.50
CA ASP A 99 11.62 1.33 21.65
C ASP A 99 11.15 -0.14 21.48
N PHE A 100 10.36 -0.49 20.46
CA PHE A 100 10.04 -1.89 20.18
C PHE A 100 11.28 -2.66 19.69
N ALA A 101 12.17 -2.01 18.92
CA ALA A 101 13.45 -2.60 18.55
C ALA A 101 14.38 -2.74 19.76
N ASP A 102 14.41 -1.75 20.67
CA ASP A 102 15.17 -1.84 21.93
C ASP A 102 14.62 -2.93 22.87
N ALA A 103 13.30 -3.11 22.94
CA ALA A 103 12.66 -4.16 23.74
C ALA A 103 12.94 -5.59 23.22
N PHE A 104 13.20 -5.76 21.92
CA PHE A 104 13.65 -7.03 21.35
C PHE A 104 15.18 -7.17 21.35
N ALA A 105 15.94 -6.08 21.31
CA ALA A 105 17.38 -6.07 21.51
C ALA A 105 17.78 -6.52 22.93
N ASP A 106 16.93 -6.26 23.95
CA ASP A 106 17.11 -6.79 25.31
C ASP A 106 16.67 -8.26 25.48
N ILE A 107 15.99 -8.86 24.49
CA ILE A 107 15.54 -10.26 24.55
C ILE A 107 16.56 -11.24 23.92
N ASP A 108 17.52 -10.76 23.13
CA ASP A 108 18.57 -11.61 22.53
C ASP A 108 19.95 -11.30 23.16
N THR A 109 20.35 -12.13 24.14
CA THR A 109 21.75 -12.53 24.49
C THR A 109 21.94 -13.02 25.94
N THR A 110 21.00 -13.76 26.54
CA THR A 110 21.32 -14.49 27.80
C THR A 110 20.68 -15.86 28.01
N GLU A 111 20.24 -16.54 26.96
CA GLU A 111 20.09 -18.00 27.03
C GLU A 111 20.85 -18.66 25.89
N GLU A 112 21.88 -19.42 26.27
CA GLU A 112 22.60 -20.35 25.43
C GLU A 112 21.60 -21.38 24.88
N VAL A 113 21.03 -21.11 23.70
CA VAL A 113 20.40 -22.16 22.90
C VAL A 113 21.53 -22.98 22.31
N GLU A 114 21.90 -24.03 23.05
CA GLU A 114 22.73 -25.12 22.54
C GLU A 114 22.19 -25.56 21.18
N GLU A 115 23.10 -25.65 20.20
CA GLU A 115 22.87 -26.25 18.90
C GLU A 115 22.15 -27.60 19.06
N ALA A 116 20.89 -27.64 18.61
CA ALA A 116 20.28 -28.87 18.12
C ALA A 116 20.22 -28.80 16.59
N THR A 117 21.38 -28.97 15.96
CA THR A 117 21.46 -29.42 14.58
C THR A 117 21.11 -30.92 14.53
N ASP A 118 19.84 -31.25 14.28
CA ASP A 118 19.40 -32.57 13.81
C ASP A 118 18.15 -32.26 12.96
N GLY A 119 18.24 -32.17 11.64
CA GLY A 119 18.60 -33.29 10.78
C GLY A 119 17.33 -33.95 10.24
N SER A 120 16.54 -33.27 9.39
CA SER A 120 15.62 -33.96 8.49
C SER A 120 15.16 -33.01 7.38
N GLY A 121 15.92 -32.99 6.28
CA GLY A 121 15.33 -32.64 5.00
C GLY A 121 14.36 -33.75 4.63
N GLU A 122 13.15 -33.38 4.20
CA GLU A 122 12.33 -34.15 3.27
C GLU A 122 11.14 -33.29 2.81
N GLY A 123 11.10 -33.05 1.49
CA GLY A 123 9.90 -32.89 0.67
C GLY A 123 8.78 -31.97 1.11
N LEU A 124 8.71 -30.78 0.51
CA LEU A 124 7.43 -30.19 0.13
C LEU A 124 7.40 -30.10 -1.40
N GLU A 125 7.11 -31.26 -1.98
CA GLU A 125 6.65 -31.41 -3.35
C GLU A 125 5.21 -30.88 -3.42
N GLU A 126 5.05 -29.86 -4.25
CA GLU A 126 3.92 -29.61 -5.16
C GLU A 126 2.60 -30.34 -4.84
N ASP A 127 1.60 -29.59 -4.36
CA ASP A 127 0.18 -29.94 -4.56
C ASP A 127 -0.51 -28.75 -5.23
N LEU A 128 -0.33 -28.67 -6.55
CA LEU A 128 -1.13 -27.84 -7.43
C LEU A 128 -2.50 -28.48 -7.55
N GLY A 129 -3.45 -27.91 -6.81
CA GLY A 129 -4.87 -28.25 -6.88
C GLY A 129 -5.38 -28.29 -8.32
N GLU A 130 -5.84 -29.49 -8.67
CA GLU A 130 -6.35 -29.96 -9.95
C GLU A 130 -7.53 -29.14 -10.49
N VAL A 131 -7.36 -28.66 -11.72
CA VAL A 131 -8.43 -28.18 -12.59
C VAL A 131 -9.27 -29.39 -13.01
N VAL A 132 -10.50 -29.50 -12.51
CA VAL A 132 -11.51 -30.40 -13.08
C VAL A 132 -12.38 -29.58 -14.03
N GLU A 133 -12.07 -29.70 -15.32
CA GLU A 133 -13.04 -29.51 -16.39
C GLU A 133 -14.03 -30.67 -16.37
N GLU A 134 -15.32 -30.38 -16.16
CA GLU A 134 -16.38 -31.17 -16.76
C GLU A 134 -17.36 -30.22 -17.45
N GLY A 135 -17.25 -30.15 -18.78
CA GLY A 135 -18.33 -29.67 -19.61
C GLY A 135 -19.37 -30.76 -19.80
N GLU A 136 -20.65 -30.40 -19.75
CA GLU A 136 -21.68 -31.07 -20.56
C GLU A 136 -22.74 -30.07 -21.02
N VAL A 137 -22.97 -30.09 -22.32
CA VAL A 137 -23.92 -29.31 -23.11
C VAL A 137 -25.26 -30.06 -23.12
N VAL A 138 -26.40 -29.40 -22.85
CA VAL A 138 -27.67 -29.79 -23.49
C VAL A 138 -28.56 -28.57 -23.76
N GLU A 139 -28.99 -28.49 -25.02
CA GLU A 139 -29.93 -27.56 -25.65
C GLU A 139 -31.39 -27.73 -25.19
N GLY A 140 -32.25 -26.75 -25.51
CA GLY A 140 -33.70 -26.94 -25.70
C GLY A 140 -34.57 -26.12 -24.73
N GLU A 141 -35.34 -25.15 -25.23
CA GLU A 141 -36.79 -25.28 -25.52
C GLU A 141 -37.59 -25.38 -24.20
N GLU A 142 -38.46 -24.43 -23.81
CA GLU A 142 -39.67 -24.04 -24.51
C GLU A 142 -40.16 -22.64 -24.08
N ALA A 143 -40.77 -21.94 -25.03
CA ALA A 143 -41.70 -20.86 -24.78
C ALA A 143 -43.05 -21.43 -24.30
N VAL A 144 -43.59 -20.92 -23.19
CA VAL A 144 -45.01 -21.09 -22.85
C VAL A 144 -45.55 -19.78 -22.25
N GLU A 145 -46.35 -19.13 -23.10
CA GLU A 145 -47.48 -18.19 -22.90
C GLU A 145 -47.37 -17.00 -21.94
#